data_AF-A0A8S1HHY0-F1
#
_entry.id   AF-A0A8S1HHY0-F1
#
_cell.length_a   1.000
_cell.length_b   1.000
_cell.length_c   1.000
_cell.angle_alpha   90.00
_cell.angle_beta   90.00
_cell.angle_gamma   90.00
#
_symmetry.space_group_name_H-M   'P 1'
#
loop_
_entity.id
_entity.type
_entity.pdbx_description
1 polymer ?
#
loop_
_entity_poly.entity_id
_entity_poly.type
_entity_poly.pdbx_seq_one_letter_code
_entity_poly.pdbx_strand_id
1 'polypeptide(L)'
;MWNVLAYISYLPHQKLVTAVTLISCSCVLVNVLNLLTFSVLSTCEDALGERWSRCFPRFFLAFLISVFGFGLSLYFATQGGRHAYELVTGSVKYITIFVILAFELLAIAWFYCAHKLGKDLHTMLRYSCCWCFGHFLLYFTYLLPVVPAGIAFFNAREYSFEAFSPPIHAWRWSEYVGAAVALVPLAPIILYFLFYVLASCCCSSGEQKGMKTAFATRLNPTVTTEKSLPPRYSNNAPGYLLLPQAPLAEPEYA
;
A
#
# COMPACT_ATOMS: atom_id res chain seq x y z
N MET A 1 -11.47 -19.93 14.71
CA MET A 1 -11.43 -19.93 16.19
C MET A 1 -12.34 -20.96 16.84
N TRP A 2 -13.61 -21.09 16.44
CA TRP A 2 -14.56 -22.02 17.09
C TRP A 2 -14.05 -23.47 17.20
N ASN A 3 -13.52 -24.02 16.10
CA ASN A 3 -12.99 -25.39 16.10
C ASN A 3 -11.80 -25.55 17.05
N VAL A 4 -10.89 -24.58 17.11
CA VAL A 4 -9.71 -24.60 18.00
C VAL A 4 -10.15 -24.54 19.47
N LEU A 5 -11.12 -23.68 19.80
CA LEU A 5 -11.69 -23.60 21.15
C LEU A 5 -12.43 -24.88 21.56
N ALA A 6 -13.14 -25.51 20.62
CA ALA A 6 -13.79 -26.81 20.84
C ALA A 6 -12.77 -27.95 21.04
N TYR A 7 -11.61 -27.91 20.38
CA TYR A 7 -10.55 -28.88 20.65
C TYR A 7 -9.88 -28.63 22.02
N ILE A 8 -9.72 -27.37 22.42
CA ILE A 8 -9.13 -27.01 23.71
C ILE A 8 -10.02 -27.42 24.90
N SER A 9 -11.34 -27.58 24.71
CA SER A 9 -12.21 -28.07 25.80
C SER A 9 -11.94 -29.52 26.22
N TYR A 10 -11.24 -30.30 25.40
CA TYR A 10 -10.86 -31.68 25.73
C TYR A 10 -9.51 -31.79 26.48
N LEU A 11 -8.78 -30.67 26.66
CA LEU A 11 -7.48 -30.68 27.31
C LEU A 11 -7.57 -30.55 28.84
N PRO A 12 -6.69 -31.23 29.59
CA PRO A 12 -6.54 -30.96 31.02
C PRO A 12 -6.04 -29.51 31.24
N HIS A 13 -6.56 -28.83 32.26
CA HIS A 13 -6.37 -27.39 32.52
C HIS A 13 -7.00 -26.43 31.49
N GLN A 14 -8.22 -26.74 31.04
CA GLN A 14 -9.01 -25.95 30.09
C GLN A 14 -8.94 -24.43 30.32
N LYS A 15 -9.13 -23.95 31.56
CA LYS A 15 -9.15 -22.50 31.87
C LYS A 15 -7.83 -21.78 31.56
N LEU A 16 -6.69 -22.46 31.76
CA LEU A 16 -5.37 -21.86 31.54
C LEU A 16 -5.06 -21.83 30.05
N VAL A 17 -5.31 -22.94 29.35
CA VAL A 17 -5.05 -23.06 27.90
C VAL A 17 -5.96 -22.12 27.10
N THR A 18 -7.24 -21.99 27.45
CA THR A 18 -8.14 -21.02 26.79
C THR A 18 -7.69 -19.58 27.05
N ALA A 19 -7.32 -19.24 28.29
CA ALA A 19 -6.84 -17.90 28.63
C ALA A 19 -5.57 -17.54 27.84
N VAL A 20 -4.56 -18.42 27.82
CA VAL A 20 -3.32 -18.20 27.06
C VAL A 20 -3.59 -18.07 25.56
N THR A 21 -4.46 -18.90 25.00
CA THR A 21 -4.81 -18.85 23.57
C THR A 21 -5.54 -17.55 23.21
N LEU A 22 -6.48 -17.10 24.05
CA LEU A 22 -7.19 -15.85 23.83
C LEU A 22 -6.29 -14.62 23.98
N ILE A 23 -5.40 -14.61 24.99
CA ILE A 23 -4.42 -13.53 25.18
C ILE A 23 -3.47 -13.48 23.99
N SER A 24 -2.91 -14.62 23.58
CA SER A 24 -2.02 -14.70 22.41
C SER A 24 -2.70 -14.20 21.14
N CYS A 25 -3.93 -14.66 20.87
CA CYS A 25 -4.70 -14.20 19.71
C CYS A 25 -5.00 -12.70 19.78
N SER A 26 -5.32 -12.18 20.96
CA SER A 26 -5.56 -10.74 21.17
C SER A 26 -4.29 -9.91 20.94
N CYS A 27 -3.13 -10.36 21.43
CA CYS A 27 -1.84 -9.69 21.18
C CYS A 27 -1.48 -9.68 19.69
N VAL A 28 -1.67 -10.80 18.98
CA VAL A 28 -1.44 -10.87 17.53
C VAL A 28 -2.40 -9.91 16.80
N LEU A 29 -3.68 -9.89 17.19
CA LEU A 29 -4.67 -9.01 16.57
C LEU A 29 -4.31 -7.53 16.80
N VAL A 30 -3.94 -7.15 18.03
CA VAL A 30 -3.50 -5.78 18.35
C VAL A 30 -2.29 -5.38 17.53
N ASN A 31 -1.30 -6.27 17.35
CA ASN A 31 -0.14 -5.99 16.51
C ASN A 31 -0.53 -5.76 15.04
N VAL A 32 -1.37 -6.62 14.48
CA VAL A 32 -1.85 -6.47 13.10
C VAL A 32 -2.65 -5.17 12.92
N LEU A 33 -3.52 -4.83 13.87
CA LEU A 33 -4.30 -3.59 13.85
C LEU A 33 -3.42 -2.35 13.98
N ASN A 34 -2.39 -2.38 14.82
CA ASN A 34 -1.44 -1.29 14.96
C ASN A 34 -0.66 -1.07 13.66
N LEU A 35 -0.16 -2.14 13.05
CA LEU A 35 0.53 -2.08 11.75
C LEU A 35 -0.39 -1.46 10.68
N LEU A 36 -1.62 -1.94 10.57
CA LEU A 36 -2.60 -1.41 9.62
C LEU A 36 -2.88 0.08 9.86
N THR A 37 -3.09 0.47 11.11
CA THR A 37 -3.38 1.86 11.48
C THR A 37 -2.21 2.78 11.16
N PHE A 38 -0.98 2.35 11.44
CA PHE A 38 0.21 3.11 11.07
C PHE A 38 0.41 3.21 9.56
N SER A 39 0.12 2.15 8.79
CA SER A 39 0.19 2.19 7.32
C SER A 39 -0.85 3.13 6.70
N VAL A 40 -2.08 3.15 7.24
CA VAL A 40 -3.11 4.10 6.78
C VAL A 40 -2.70 5.53 7.15
N LEU A 41 -2.21 5.74 8.37
CA LEU A 41 -1.72 7.04 8.84
C LEU A 41 -0.57 7.56 7.95
N SER A 42 0.43 6.74 7.64
CA SER A 42 1.53 7.15 6.75
C SER A 42 1.04 7.50 5.35
N THR A 43 0.11 6.71 4.80
CA THR A 43 -0.47 6.97 3.47
C THR A 43 -1.24 8.31 3.45
N CYS A 44 -1.99 8.60 4.51
CA CYS A 44 -2.69 9.88 4.64
C CYS A 44 -1.72 11.07 4.84
N GLU A 45 -0.66 10.89 5.61
CA GLU A 45 0.41 11.88 5.78
C GLU A 45 1.08 12.21 4.43
N ASP A 46 1.40 11.17 3.64
CA ASP A 46 2.00 11.32 2.31
C ASP A 46 1.06 12.03 1.33
N ALA A 47 -0.24 11.71 1.36
CA ALA A 47 -1.24 12.33 0.48
C ALA A 47 -1.51 13.81 0.81
N LEU A 48 -1.49 14.18 2.10
CA LEU A 48 -1.74 15.55 2.56
C LEU A 48 -0.48 16.43 2.59
N GLY A 49 0.70 15.81 2.46
CA GLY A 49 1.99 16.49 2.31
C GLY A 49 2.64 16.91 3.63
N GLU A 50 3.84 17.49 3.52
CA GLU A 50 4.76 17.76 4.65
C GLU A 50 4.15 18.61 5.79
N ARG A 51 3.13 19.42 5.52
CA ARG A 51 2.46 20.23 6.55
C ARG A 51 1.71 19.39 7.57
N TRP A 52 1.20 18.23 7.16
CA TRP A 52 0.38 17.35 8.00
C TRP A 52 1.21 16.34 8.82
N SER A 53 2.49 16.18 8.48
CA SER A 53 3.45 15.33 9.21
C SER A 53 3.96 15.95 10.53
N ARG A 54 3.66 17.23 10.80
CA ARG A 54 4.01 17.89 12.08
C ARG A 54 3.26 17.27 13.27
N CYS A 55 3.82 17.36 14.49
CA CYS A 55 3.25 16.70 15.69
C CYS A 55 1.76 16.96 15.95
N PHE A 56 1.31 18.22 15.85
CA PHE A 56 -0.09 18.58 16.12
C PHE A 56 -1.08 18.07 15.04
N PRO A 57 -0.89 18.35 13.74
CA PRO A 57 -1.79 17.82 12.70
C PRO A 57 -1.74 16.30 12.60
N ARG A 58 -0.58 15.68 12.88
CA ARG A 58 -0.44 14.21 12.92
C ARG A 58 -1.32 13.56 13.98
N PHE A 59 -1.37 14.13 15.18
CA PHE A 59 -2.25 13.64 16.25
C PHE A 59 -3.73 13.76 15.87
N PHE A 60 -4.12 14.89 15.28
CA PHE A 60 -5.48 15.11 14.81
C PHE A 60 -5.88 14.13 13.69
N LEU A 61 -4.97 13.88 12.75
CA LEU A 61 -5.15 12.92 11.67
C LEU A 61 -5.33 11.50 12.23
N ALA A 62 -4.47 11.08 13.14
CA ALA A 62 -4.57 9.78 13.82
C ALA A 62 -5.88 9.63 14.59
N PHE A 63 -6.34 10.69 15.27
CA PHE A 63 -7.63 10.71 15.95
C PHE A 63 -8.79 10.55 14.97
N LEU A 64 -8.79 11.28 13.85
CA LEU A 64 -9.83 11.16 12.82
C LEU A 64 -9.88 9.77 12.20
N ILE A 65 -8.73 9.18 11.85
CA ILE A 65 -8.66 7.80 11.33
C ILE A 65 -9.24 6.83 12.37
N SER A 66 -8.89 7.00 13.64
CA SER A 66 -9.36 6.13 14.71
C SER A 66 -10.87 6.24 14.93
N VAL A 67 -11.42 7.47 14.94
CA VAL A 67 -12.87 7.71 15.06
C VAL A 67 -13.62 7.12 13.86
N PHE A 68 -13.09 7.31 12.66
CA PHE A 68 -13.68 6.75 11.44
C PHE A 68 -13.65 5.22 11.45
N GLY A 69 -12.51 4.61 11.79
CA GLY A 69 -12.35 3.16 11.91
C GLY A 69 -13.28 2.57 12.98
N PHE A 70 -13.39 3.22 14.13
CA PHE A 70 -14.34 2.83 15.19
C PHE A 70 -15.79 2.90 14.70
N GLY A 71 -16.18 4.02 14.06
CA GLY A 71 -17.52 4.22 13.52
C GLY A 71 -17.93 3.15 12.50
N LEU A 72 -17.04 2.80 11.56
CA LEU A 72 -17.26 1.71 10.61
C LEU A 72 -17.36 0.34 11.31
N SER A 73 -16.56 0.12 12.35
CA SER A 73 -16.51 -1.15 13.08
C SER A 73 -17.78 -1.42 13.91
N LEU A 74 -18.48 -0.37 14.35
CA LEU A 74 -19.75 -0.51 15.11
C LEU A 74 -20.80 -1.32 14.34
N TYR A 75 -20.84 -1.18 13.01
CA TYR A 75 -21.76 -1.95 12.18
C TYR A 75 -21.51 -3.46 12.29
N PHE A 76 -20.24 -3.88 12.30
CA PHE A 76 -19.84 -5.28 12.45
C PHE A 76 -20.02 -5.84 13.87
N ALA A 77 -20.17 -4.96 14.88
CA ALA A 77 -20.45 -5.35 16.26
C ALA A 77 -21.94 -5.65 16.53
N THR A 78 -22.84 -5.33 15.59
CA THR A 78 -24.27 -5.63 15.70
C THR A 78 -24.55 -7.13 15.58
N GLN A 79 -25.76 -7.57 15.97
CA GLN A 79 -26.19 -8.97 15.83
C GLN A 79 -26.14 -9.47 14.36
N GLY A 80 -26.37 -8.57 13.39
CA GLY A 80 -26.24 -8.86 11.95
C GLY A 80 -24.82 -8.71 11.41
N GLY A 81 -23.89 -8.16 12.20
CA GLY A 81 -22.53 -7.85 11.79
C GLY A 81 -21.72 -9.07 11.35
N ARG A 82 -22.00 -10.25 11.91
CA ARG A 82 -21.40 -11.51 11.46
C ARG A 82 -21.69 -11.79 9.98
N HIS A 83 -22.93 -11.64 9.54
CA HIS A 83 -23.34 -11.90 8.17
C HIS A 83 -22.80 -10.84 7.21
N ALA A 84 -22.77 -9.58 7.66
CA ALA A 84 -22.12 -8.51 6.91
C ALA A 84 -20.61 -8.76 6.73
N TYR A 85 -19.93 -9.20 7.78
CA TYR A 85 -18.51 -9.55 7.73
C TYR A 85 -18.25 -10.73 6.77
N GLU A 86 -19.08 -11.76 6.81
CA GLU A 86 -19.03 -12.90 5.89
C GLU A 86 -19.19 -12.45 4.42
N LEU A 87 -20.14 -11.57 4.14
CA LEU A 87 -20.36 -11.02 2.80
C LEU A 87 -19.16 -10.19 2.32
N VAL A 88 -18.66 -9.28 3.16
CA VAL A 88 -17.52 -8.39 2.82
C VAL A 88 -16.25 -9.20 2.60
N THR A 89 -15.90 -10.08 3.53
CA THR A 89 -14.68 -10.89 3.43
C THR A 89 -14.74 -11.90 2.30
N GLY A 90 -15.90 -12.51 2.07
CA GLY A 90 -16.13 -13.35 0.90
C GLY A 90 -15.88 -12.57 -0.38
N SER A 91 -16.57 -11.43 -0.55
CA SER A 91 -16.51 -10.64 -1.79
C SER A 91 -15.11 -10.08 -2.10
N VAL A 92 -14.40 -9.55 -1.09
CA VAL A 92 -13.05 -8.97 -1.27
C VAL A 92 -12.00 -10.03 -1.60
N LYS A 93 -12.12 -11.24 -1.02
CA LYS A 93 -11.14 -12.31 -1.19
C LYS A 93 -11.08 -12.86 -2.62
N TYR A 94 -12.21 -12.89 -3.34
CA TYR A 94 -12.26 -13.51 -4.66
C TYR A 94 -11.42 -12.76 -5.70
N ILE A 95 -11.60 -11.44 -5.79
CA ILE A 95 -11.09 -10.66 -6.94
C ILE A 95 -10.22 -9.49 -6.49
N THR A 96 -10.65 -8.70 -5.50
CA THR A 96 -10.08 -7.37 -5.24
C THR A 96 -8.59 -7.39 -4.92
N ILE A 97 -8.13 -8.24 -4.00
CA ILE A 97 -6.72 -8.28 -3.57
C ILE A 97 -5.81 -8.71 -4.72
N PHE A 98 -6.20 -9.75 -5.47
CA PHE A 98 -5.40 -10.25 -6.58
C PHE A 98 -5.34 -9.29 -7.76
N VAL A 99 -6.44 -8.57 -8.03
CA VAL A 99 -6.45 -7.54 -9.08
C VAL A 99 -5.57 -6.35 -8.71
N ILE A 100 -5.64 -5.85 -7.47
CA ILE A 100 -4.75 -4.79 -7.00
C ILE A 100 -3.29 -5.23 -7.13
N LEU A 101 -2.95 -6.42 -6.62
CA LEU A 101 -1.59 -6.97 -6.71
C LEU A 101 -1.12 -7.14 -8.15
N ALA A 102 -2.00 -7.58 -9.05
CA ALA A 102 -1.67 -7.72 -10.47
C ALA A 102 -1.36 -6.35 -11.11
N PHE A 103 -2.13 -5.31 -10.81
CA PHE A 103 -1.87 -3.97 -11.31
C PHE A 103 -0.61 -3.33 -10.72
N GLU A 104 -0.33 -3.54 -9.43
CA GLU A 104 0.92 -3.09 -8.80
C GLU A 104 2.14 -3.73 -9.46
N LEU A 105 2.12 -5.05 -9.61
CA LEU A 105 3.21 -5.78 -10.27
C LEU A 105 3.34 -5.40 -11.75
N LEU A 106 2.22 -5.21 -12.45
CA LEU A 106 2.24 -4.77 -13.84
C LEU A 106 2.84 -3.36 -13.95
N ALA A 107 2.47 -2.45 -13.05
CA ALA A 107 3.00 -1.09 -13.04
C ALA A 107 4.51 -1.07 -12.75
N ILE A 108 4.97 -1.84 -11.78
CA ILE A 108 6.38 -1.92 -11.42
C ILE A 108 7.19 -2.61 -12.52
N ALA A 109 6.70 -3.72 -13.07
CA ALA A 109 7.45 -4.48 -14.06
C ALA A 109 7.47 -3.79 -15.42
N TRP A 110 6.31 -3.38 -15.94
CA TRP A 110 6.16 -2.89 -17.31
C TRP A 110 6.20 -1.37 -17.43
N PHE A 111 5.39 -0.63 -16.63
CA PHE A 111 5.32 0.83 -16.76
C PHE A 111 6.57 1.52 -16.22
N TYR A 112 7.08 1.08 -15.07
CA TYR A 112 8.31 1.60 -14.48
C TYR A 112 9.58 1.00 -15.10
N CYS A 113 9.47 -0.19 -15.68
CA CYS A 113 10.56 -1.03 -16.21
C CYS A 113 11.40 -1.67 -15.09
N ALA A 114 11.36 -3.00 -14.99
CA ALA A 114 12.12 -3.77 -13.99
C ALA A 114 13.64 -3.54 -14.07
N HIS A 115 14.16 -3.18 -15.25
CA HIS A 115 15.57 -2.80 -15.41
C HIS A 115 15.90 -1.51 -14.64
N LYS A 116 15.02 -0.51 -14.71
CA LYS A 116 15.18 0.75 -13.98
C LYS A 116 15.06 0.52 -12.47
N LEU A 117 14.13 -0.34 -12.05
CA LEU A 117 14.02 -0.78 -10.65
C LEU A 117 15.31 -1.42 -10.14
N GLY A 118 15.95 -2.27 -10.95
CA GLY A 118 17.27 -2.80 -10.66
C GLY A 118 18.29 -1.69 -10.44
N LYS A 119 18.42 -0.75 -11.39
CA LYS A 119 19.39 0.35 -11.25
C LYS A 119 19.18 1.19 -9.99
N ASP A 120 17.93 1.46 -9.62
CA ASP A 120 17.60 2.20 -8.41
C ASP A 120 17.92 1.40 -7.14
N LEU A 121 17.59 0.10 -7.12
CA LEU A 121 17.94 -0.80 -6.03
C LEU A 121 19.46 -0.96 -5.86
N HIS A 122 20.23 -0.92 -6.96
CA HIS A 122 21.71 -0.93 -6.91
C HIS A 122 22.25 0.29 -6.16
N THR A 123 21.64 1.44 -6.41
CA THR A 123 22.05 2.71 -5.82
C THR A 123 21.73 2.75 -4.33
N MET A 124 20.60 2.17 -3.93
CA MET A 124 20.22 2.03 -2.51
C MET A 124 21.05 0.99 -1.76
N LEU A 125 21.39 -0.15 -2.39
CA LEU A 125 22.06 -1.30 -1.76
C LEU A 125 23.51 -1.48 -2.26
N ARG A 126 24.26 -0.37 -2.30
CA ARG A 126 25.59 -0.25 -2.93
C ARG A 126 26.63 -1.30 -2.47
N TYR A 127 26.46 -1.91 -1.30
CA TYR A 127 27.39 -2.88 -0.71
C TYR A 127 27.04 -4.36 -0.93
N SER A 128 26.03 -4.69 -1.74
CA SER A 128 25.65 -6.10 -1.94
C SER A 128 26.56 -6.82 -2.96
N CYS A 129 27.29 -7.85 -2.51
CA CYS A 129 28.28 -8.61 -3.30
C CYS A 129 27.75 -9.36 -4.54
N CYS A 130 26.43 -9.56 -4.69
CA CYS A 130 25.88 -10.39 -5.78
C CYS A 130 24.84 -9.64 -6.63
N TRP A 131 25.26 -8.49 -7.17
CA TRP A 131 24.38 -7.64 -7.97
C TRP A 131 23.89 -8.31 -9.28
N CYS A 132 24.75 -9.08 -9.96
CA CYS A 132 24.38 -9.75 -11.20
C CYS A 132 23.23 -10.77 -11.02
N PHE A 133 23.24 -11.52 -9.92
CA PHE A 133 22.18 -12.49 -9.64
C PHE A 133 20.87 -11.80 -9.25
N GLY A 134 20.93 -10.75 -8.42
CA GLY A 134 19.75 -9.94 -8.09
C GLY A 134 19.15 -9.26 -9.33
N HIS A 135 20.00 -8.76 -10.24
CA HIS A 135 19.54 -8.14 -11.48
C HIS A 135 18.89 -9.15 -12.43
N PHE A 136 19.41 -10.37 -12.52
CA PHE A 136 18.77 -11.46 -13.27
C PHE A 136 17.41 -11.84 -12.67
N LEU A 137 17.32 -11.95 -11.34
CA LEU A 137 16.09 -12.29 -10.64
C LEU A 137 14.99 -11.24 -10.89
N LEU A 138 15.37 -9.95 -10.98
CA LEU A 138 14.45 -8.88 -11.32
C LEU A 138 13.81 -9.05 -12.71
N TYR A 139 14.41 -9.73 -13.67
CA TYR A 139 13.73 -9.98 -14.95
C TYR A 139 12.54 -10.93 -14.82
N PHE A 140 12.50 -11.82 -13.81
CA PHE A 140 11.30 -12.61 -13.53
C PHE A 140 10.10 -11.77 -13.07
N THR A 141 10.34 -10.52 -12.62
CA THR A 141 9.23 -9.62 -12.26
C THR A 141 8.34 -9.27 -13.47
N TYR A 142 8.83 -9.39 -14.71
CA TYR A 142 7.99 -9.24 -15.91
C TYR A 142 6.93 -10.31 -16.06
N LEU A 143 7.20 -11.53 -15.56
CA LEU A 143 6.28 -12.67 -15.61
C LEU A 143 5.36 -12.73 -14.39
N LEU A 144 5.76 -12.13 -13.28
CA LEU A 144 5.03 -12.17 -12.01
C LEU A 144 3.56 -11.72 -12.09
N PRO A 145 3.16 -10.69 -12.87
CA PRO A 145 1.77 -10.24 -12.94
C PRO A 145 0.79 -11.31 -13.45
N VAL A 146 1.28 -12.29 -14.21
CA VAL A 146 0.46 -13.38 -14.77
C VAL A 146 -0.10 -14.27 -13.67
N VAL A 147 0.65 -14.47 -12.58
CA VAL A 147 0.25 -15.36 -11.47
C VAL A 147 -0.99 -14.83 -10.73
N PRO A 148 -1.00 -13.62 -10.14
CA PRO A 148 -2.19 -13.10 -9.47
C PRO A 148 -3.33 -12.82 -10.46
N ALA A 149 -3.05 -12.44 -11.71
CA ALA A 149 -4.08 -12.30 -12.73
C ALA A 149 -4.77 -13.64 -13.05
N GLY A 150 -4.00 -14.73 -13.15
CA GLY A 150 -4.52 -16.08 -13.33
C GLY A 150 -5.36 -16.54 -12.14
N ILE A 151 -4.87 -16.32 -10.91
CA ILE A 151 -5.62 -16.66 -9.69
C ILE A 151 -6.94 -15.86 -9.63
N ALA A 152 -6.92 -14.57 -9.93
CA ALA A 152 -8.13 -13.74 -10.00
C ALA A 152 -9.12 -14.27 -11.04
N PHE A 153 -8.64 -14.70 -12.21
CA PHE A 153 -9.48 -15.28 -13.26
C PHE A 153 -10.14 -16.59 -12.82
N PHE A 154 -9.38 -17.52 -12.23
CA PHE A 154 -9.94 -18.78 -11.73
C PHE A 154 -10.93 -18.55 -10.59
N ASN A 155 -10.61 -17.68 -9.64
CA ASN A 155 -11.53 -17.31 -8.55
C ASN A 155 -12.83 -16.67 -9.07
N ALA A 156 -12.76 -15.84 -10.12
CA ALA A 156 -13.94 -15.25 -10.73
C ALA A 156 -14.82 -16.30 -11.45
N ARG A 157 -14.20 -17.32 -12.04
CA ARG A 157 -14.90 -18.43 -12.72
C ARG A 157 -15.59 -19.38 -11.73
N GLU A 158 -14.98 -19.60 -10.57
CA GLU A 158 -15.52 -20.46 -9.51
C GLU A 158 -16.50 -19.73 -8.58
N TYR A 159 -16.80 -18.46 -8.84
CA TYR A 159 -17.74 -17.71 -8.01
C TYR A 159 -19.14 -18.34 -8.03
N SER A 160 -19.57 -18.82 -6.87
CA SER A 160 -20.94 -19.28 -6.65
C SER A 160 -21.57 -18.52 -5.48
N PHE A 161 -22.69 -17.87 -5.76
CA PHE A 161 -23.47 -17.18 -4.72
C PHE A 161 -24.08 -18.15 -3.70
N GLU A 162 -24.24 -19.42 -4.08
CA GLU A 162 -24.78 -20.49 -3.23
C GLU A 162 -23.90 -20.84 -2.02
N ALA A 163 -22.61 -20.47 -2.04
CA ALA A 163 -21.68 -20.75 -0.95
C ALA A 163 -21.91 -19.87 0.30
N PHE A 164 -22.70 -18.79 0.18
CA PHE A 164 -23.01 -17.89 1.30
C PHE A 164 -24.12 -18.42 2.20
N SER A 165 -24.12 -18.00 3.48
CA SER A 165 -25.13 -18.45 4.44
C SER A 165 -26.58 -18.02 4.05
N PRO A 166 -27.60 -18.82 4.41
CA PRO A 166 -29.01 -18.55 4.05
C PRO A 166 -29.54 -17.15 4.40
N PRO A 167 -29.13 -16.51 5.52
CA PRO A 167 -29.55 -15.15 5.84
C PRO A 167 -29.10 -14.10 4.81
N ILE A 168 -27.99 -14.35 4.11
CA ILE A 168 -27.47 -13.47 3.05
C ILE A 168 -28.32 -13.60 1.79
N HIS A 169 -28.76 -14.81 1.46
CA HIS A 169 -29.66 -15.07 0.33
C HIS A 169 -31.05 -14.47 0.51
N ALA A 170 -31.52 -14.40 1.76
CA ALA A 170 -32.81 -13.79 2.08
C ALA A 170 -32.87 -12.30 1.69
N TRP A 171 -31.72 -11.63 1.60
CA TRP A 171 -31.65 -10.24 1.20
C TRP A 171 -31.39 -10.09 -0.31
N ARG A 172 -32.38 -9.55 -1.04
CA ARG A 172 -32.33 -9.38 -2.51
C ARG A 172 -31.17 -8.53 -3.04
N TRP A 173 -30.62 -7.63 -2.21
CA TRP A 173 -29.57 -6.71 -2.61
C TRP A 173 -28.17 -7.17 -2.19
N SER A 174 -28.05 -8.32 -1.50
CA SER A 174 -26.77 -8.75 -0.92
C SER A 174 -25.70 -9.01 -1.96
N GLU A 175 -26.07 -9.57 -3.13
CA GLU A 175 -25.14 -9.78 -4.24
C GLU A 175 -24.60 -8.47 -4.81
N TYR A 176 -25.48 -7.49 -5.08
CA TYR A 176 -25.08 -6.17 -5.56
C TYR A 176 -24.21 -5.42 -4.54
N VAL A 177 -24.51 -5.54 -3.26
CA VAL A 177 -23.70 -4.95 -2.18
C VAL A 177 -22.34 -5.62 -2.11
N GLY A 178 -22.26 -6.95 -2.21
CA GLY A 178 -21.00 -7.70 -2.29
C GLY A 178 -20.15 -7.27 -3.49
N ALA A 179 -20.76 -7.17 -4.67
CA ALA A 179 -20.10 -6.68 -5.88
C ALA A 179 -19.61 -5.23 -5.72
N ALA A 180 -20.42 -4.35 -5.15
CA ALA A 180 -20.02 -2.96 -4.87
C ALA A 180 -18.81 -2.92 -3.92
N VAL A 181 -18.84 -3.69 -2.83
CA VAL A 181 -17.72 -3.77 -1.87
C VAL A 181 -16.44 -4.28 -2.55
N ALA A 182 -16.53 -5.22 -3.49
CA ALA A 182 -15.37 -5.72 -4.23
C ALA A 182 -14.83 -4.71 -5.26
N LEU A 183 -15.71 -3.92 -5.89
CA LEU A 183 -15.35 -2.96 -6.96
C LEU A 183 -14.91 -1.59 -6.44
N VAL A 184 -15.43 -1.15 -5.28
CA VAL A 184 -15.09 0.17 -4.70
C VAL A 184 -13.58 0.37 -4.55
N PRO A 185 -12.78 -0.60 -4.04
CA PRO A 185 -11.32 -0.44 -3.97
C PRO A 185 -10.62 -0.43 -5.34
N LEU A 186 -11.24 -0.98 -6.38
CA LEU A 186 -10.70 -1.01 -7.75
C LEU A 186 -11.03 0.27 -8.54
N ALA A 187 -12.11 0.96 -8.17
CA ALA A 187 -12.59 2.14 -8.87
C ALA A 187 -11.54 3.26 -8.99
N PRO A 188 -10.76 3.62 -7.94
CA PRO A 188 -9.72 4.65 -8.06
C PRO A 188 -8.71 4.34 -9.17
N ILE A 189 -8.29 3.08 -9.33
CA ILE A 189 -7.30 2.68 -10.35
C ILE A 189 -7.83 3.02 -11.75
N ILE A 190 -9.07 2.64 -12.04
CA ILE A 190 -9.71 2.87 -13.34
C ILE A 190 -9.99 4.36 -13.56
N LEU A 191 -10.53 5.05 -12.55
CA LEU A 191 -10.86 6.47 -12.62
C LEU A 191 -9.62 7.34 -12.85
N TYR A 192 -8.53 7.09 -12.13
CA TYR A 192 -7.27 7.81 -12.35
C TYR A 192 -6.69 7.51 -13.73
N PHE A 193 -6.73 6.25 -14.19
CA PHE A 193 -6.27 5.90 -15.53
C PHE A 193 -7.05 6.65 -16.62
N LEU A 194 -8.39 6.64 -16.53
CA LEU A 194 -9.25 7.38 -17.47
C LEU A 194 -9.01 8.88 -17.40
N PHE A 195 -8.88 9.45 -16.20
CA PHE A 195 -8.56 10.86 -16.01
C PHE A 195 -7.24 11.24 -16.70
N TYR A 196 -6.19 10.44 -16.54
CA TYR A 196 -4.90 10.68 -17.20
C TYR A 196 -5.01 10.60 -18.71
N VAL A 197 -5.67 9.57 -19.26
CA VAL A 197 -5.86 9.43 -20.71
C VAL A 197 -6.63 10.61 -21.28
N LEU A 198 -7.74 11.01 -20.63
CA LEU A 198 -8.54 12.16 -21.05
C LEU A 198 -7.77 13.48 -20.92
N ALA A 199 -7.00 13.68 -19.85
CA ALA A 199 -6.17 14.85 -19.66
C ALA A 199 -5.06 14.96 -20.72
N SER A 200 -4.48 13.83 -21.15
CA SER A 200 -3.50 13.79 -22.24
C SER A 200 -4.11 13.98 -23.62
N CYS A 201 -5.36 13.55 -23.85
CA CYS A 201 -6.06 13.76 -25.11
C CYS A 201 -6.65 15.18 -25.25
N CYS A 202 -7.17 15.77 -24.17
CA CYS A 202 -7.89 17.06 -24.21
C CYS A 202 -7.00 18.28 -23.95
N CYS A 203 -5.88 18.14 -23.22
CA CYS A 203 -5.00 19.24 -22.84
C CYS A 203 -3.59 19.10 -23.47
N SER A 204 -3.52 18.86 -24.77
CA SER A 204 -2.27 18.86 -25.57
C SER A 204 -1.78 20.30 -25.83
N SER A 205 -1.56 21.10 -24.79
CA SER A 205 -0.93 22.41 -24.92
C SER A 205 0.07 22.63 -23.79
N GLY A 206 1.35 22.41 -24.11
CA GLY A 206 2.50 22.84 -23.32
C GLY A 206 2.85 21.94 -22.12
N GLU A 207 3.87 21.10 -22.28
CA GLU A 207 4.60 20.45 -21.18
C GLU A 207 3.84 19.44 -20.30
N GLN A 208 2.95 18.61 -20.86
CA GLN A 208 2.60 17.37 -20.16
C GLN A 208 3.78 16.38 -20.21
N LYS A 209 4.60 16.45 -19.16
CA LYS A 209 5.48 15.38 -18.69
C LYS A 209 4.68 14.06 -18.67
N GLY A 210 4.85 13.22 -19.69
CA GLY A 210 4.03 12.03 -19.93
C GLY A 210 4.01 10.99 -18.78
N MET A 211 3.24 9.91 -18.93
CA MET A 211 3.09 8.85 -17.92
C MET A 211 4.43 8.34 -17.35
N LYS A 212 5.50 8.33 -18.18
CA LYS A 212 6.86 7.96 -17.78
C LYS A 212 7.48 8.85 -16.69
N THR A 213 7.08 10.12 -16.61
CA THR A 213 7.53 11.08 -15.59
C THR A 213 6.74 10.99 -14.29
N ALA A 214 5.48 10.51 -14.32
CA ALA A 214 4.72 10.19 -13.11
C ALA A 214 5.33 8.98 -12.38
N PHE A 215 5.88 8.02 -13.14
CA PHE A 215 6.61 6.86 -12.63
C PHE A 215 8.14 7.08 -12.63
N ALA A 216 8.64 8.31 -12.82
CA ALA A 216 10.09 8.53 -12.82
C ALA A 216 10.64 8.59 -11.39
N THR A 217 11.65 7.77 -11.11
CA THR A 217 12.43 7.87 -9.87
C THR A 217 13.10 9.22 -9.73
N ARG A 218 13.06 9.78 -8.52
CA ARG A 218 13.77 11.00 -8.13
C ARG A 218 15.19 10.76 -7.61
N LEU A 219 15.65 9.51 -7.61
CA LEU A 219 16.95 9.10 -7.04
C LEU A 219 18.14 9.65 -7.82
N ASN A 220 17.97 9.86 -9.12
CA ASN A 220 18.92 10.60 -9.93
C ASN A 220 18.24 11.90 -10.34
N PRO A 221 18.32 12.99 -9.54
CA PRO A 221 18.22 14.29 -10.16
C PRO A 221 19.34 14.29 -11.19
N THR A 222 18.98 14.25 -12.47
CA THR A 222 19.92 14.63 -13.50
C THR A 222 20.48 15.96 -13.03
N VAL A 223 21.75 15.97 -12.63
CA VAL A 223 22.58 17.16 -12.68
C VAL A 223 22.46 17.57 -14.13
N THR A 224 21.46 18.42 -14.41
CA THR A 224 21.39 19.14 -15.66
C THR A 224 22.75 19.78 -15.75
N THR A 225 23.57 19.30 -16.68
CA THR A 225 24.85 19.90 -16.99
C THR A 225 24.55 21.21 -17.70
N GLU A 226 23.87 22.13 -17.02
CA GLU A 226 23.95 23.53 -17.35
C GLU A 226 25.40 23.89 -17.07
N LYS A 227 26.10 24.20 -18.17
CA LYS A 227 27.44 24.77 -18.14
C LYS A 227 27.50 25.79 -17.00
N SER A 228 28.37 25.50 -16.06
CA SER A 228 28.72 26.34 -14.92
C SER A 228 28.75 27.83 -15.27
N LEU A 229 27.78 28.57 -14.78
CA LEU A 229 27.92 29.99 -14.49
C LEU A 229 28.08 30.10 -12.97
N PRO A 230 29.17 30.70 -12.46
CA PRO A 230 29.37 30.80 -11.02
C PRO A 230 28.23 31.62 -10.39
N PRO A 231 27.73 31.23 -9.20
CA PRO A 231 26.62 31.93 -8.57
C PRO A 231 27.05 33.37 -8.24
N ARG A 232 26.33 34.32 -8.82
CA ARG A 232 26.46 35.75 -8.51
C ARG A 232 25.89 35.95 -7.10
N TYR A 233 26.77 35.99 -6.11
CA TYR A 233 26.43 36.31 -4.72
C TYR A 233 25.61 37.61 -4.66
N SER A 234 24.35 37.53 -4.22
CA SER A 234 23.57 38.71 -3.84
C SER A 234 23.76 38.97 -2.35
N ASN A 235 24.41 40.09 -2.04
CA ASN A 235 24.81 40.53 -0.69
C ASN A 235 23.65 41.06 0.19
N ASN A 236 22.40 40.68 -0.06
CA ASN A 236 21.24 41.35 0.56
C ASN A 236 20.39 40.44 1.47
N ALA A 237 21.02 39.66 2.34
CA ALA A 237 20.35 39.10 3.52
C ALA A 237 21.26 39.23 4.76
N PRO A 238 20.84 39.94 5.82
CA PRO A 238 21.63 40.05 7.03
C PRO A 238 21.45 38.76 7.85
N GLY A 239 22.54 38.08 8.19
CA GLY A 239 22.55 37.28 9.42
C GLY A 239 23.07 35.85 9.41
N TYR A 240 23.54 35.26 8.30
CA TYR A 240 24.28 33.97 8.38
C TYR A 240 25.41 33.93 7.36
N LEU A 241 26.60 34.34 7.82
CA LEU A 241 27.85 34.20 7.11
C LEU A 241 28.34 32.76 7.35
N LEU A 242 28.05 31.85 6.41
CA LEU A 242 28.67 30.52 6.41
C LEU A 242 30.17 30.73 6.17
N LEU A 243 30.98 30.50 7.21
CA LEU A 243 32.44 30.46 7.06
C LEU A 243 32.83 29.39 6.04
N PRO A 244 33.74 29.70 5.10
CA PRO A 244 34.39 28.68 4.29
C PRO A 244 35.43 27.97 5.19
N GLN A 245 35.48 26.63 5.11
CA GLN A 245 36.35 25.73 5.88
C GLN A 245 35.86 25.36 7.29
N ALA A 246 34.97 24.37 7.36
CA ALA A 246 35.08 23.33 8.39
C ALA A 246 35.54 22.04 7.68
N PRO A 247 36.69 21.47 8.04
CA PRO A 247 37.17 20.23 7.43
C PRO A 247 36.21 19.10 7.76
N LEU A 248 35.77 18.38 6.72
CA LEU A 248 35.08 17.10 6.86
C LEU A 248 35.96 16.18 7.72
N ALA A 249 35.37 15.59 8.76
CA ALA A 249 35.96 14.46 9.47
C ALA A 249 36.27 13.34 8.47
N GLU A 250 37.55 12.97 8.39
CA GLU A 250 38.03 11.81 7.64
C GLU A 250 37.50 10.51 8.30
N PRO A 251 37.21 9.45 7.52
CA PRO A 251 36.95 8.13 8.07
C PRO A 251 38.27 7.46 8.47
N GLU A 252 38.47 7.19 9.76
CA GLU A 252 39.55 6.32 10.22
C GLU A 252 39.29 4.88 9.77
N TYR A 253 40.18 4.35 8.94
CA TYR A 253 40.35 2.93 8.69
C TYR A 253 41.31 2.35 9.73
N ALA A 254 40.84 1.37 10.52
CA ALA A 254 41.61 0.28 11.10
C ALA A 254 40.69 -0.90 11.39
#